data_AF-A0A975RGI4-F1
#
_entry.id   AF-A0A975RGI4-F1
#
_cell.length_a   1.000
_cell.length_b   1.000
_cell.length_c   1.000
_cell.angle_alpha   90.00
_cell.angle_beta   90.00
_cell.angle_gamma   90.00
#
_symmetry.space_group_name_H-M   'P 1'
#
loop_
_entity.id
_entity.type
_entity.pdbx_description
1 polymer ?
#
loop_
_entity_poly.entity_id
_entity_poly.type
_entity_poly.pdbx_seq_one_letter_code
_entity_poly.pdbx_strand_id
1 'polypeptide(L)'
;MLTLTFTAEDALRTRLAISPLWEVVAAVRAMRDPSRHSLHLPWVVASRAALAGADIGLLTDLVTRSARTPDFVTVPPETPVAELADEVKRLRGVAPAQVRADLDASGVRRSPAVRALYEDPEQGLDDLAAAVERFWSAALEPHWPRLRGLLEADVFYRARKIASGGARALFADVHADVRWEAGTVRVTHRPYSHVRSARGRGLVLVPSIFAWPQVFTLTAEPWQPTLFYPARGVGTLWERDDGAADALAGVLGAGRARLLALLDSPATTTELAARTGMTTGGVSQHLAALRAAGLAVGRREGRQVFSARTDLGDALVAASTENRATLGK
;
A
#
# COMPACT_ATOMS: atom_id res chain seq x y z
N MET A 1 -16.36 16.28 -10.79
CA MET A 1 -16.96 15.38 -9.79
C MET A 1 -17.37 14.05 -10.40
N LEU A 2 -16.90 12.91 -9.91
CA LEU A 2 -17.40 11.59 -10.28
C LEU A 2 -18.53 11.18 -9.31
N THR A 3 -19.67 10.74 -9.83
CA THR A 3 -20.73 10.15 -9.02
C THR A 3 -20.83 8.67 -9.36
N LEU A 4 -20.59 7.81 -8.36
CA LEU A 4 -20.82 6.37 -8.45
C LEU A 4 -22.17 6.05 -7.81
N THR A 5 -23.17 5.79 -8.65
CA THR A 5 -24.47 5.34 -8.16
C THR A 5 -24.35 3.92 -7.62
N PHE A 6 -24.80 3.74 -6.38
CA PHE A 6 -24.73 2.47 -5.66
C PHE A 6 -26.14 1.89 -5.55
N THR A 7 -26.29 0.60 -5.85
CA THR A 7 -27.47 -0.16 -5.47
C THR A 7 -27.25 -0.81 -4.10
N ALA A 8 -28.31 -1.32 -3.48
CA ALA A 8 -28.18 -2.15 -2.28
C ALA A 8 -27.32 -3.41 -2.54
N GLU A 9 -27.41 -3.98 -3.75
CA GLU A 9 -26.58 -5.11 -4.16
C GLU A 9 -25.10 -4.73 -4.26
N ASP A 10 -24.78 -3.53 -4.77
CA ASP A 10 -23.39 -3.04 -4.81
C ASP A 10 -22.80 -2.87 -3.40
N ALA A 11 -23.62 -2.45 -2.43
CA ALA A 11 -23.21 -2.36 -1.03
C ALA A 11 -22.87 -3.74 -0.45
N LEU A 12 -23.66 -4.78 -0.76
CA LEU A 12 -23.39 -6.15 -0.33
C LEU A 12 -22.13 -6.74 -0.96
N ARG A 13 -21.78 -6.31 -2.19
CA ARG A 13 -20.59 -6.75 -2.92
C ARG A 13 -19.37 -5.85 -2.71
N THR A 14 -19.47 -4.88 -1.79
CA THR A 14 -18.34 -4.01 -1.44
C THR A 14 -17.34 -4.78 -0.58
N ARG A 15 -16.06 -4.73 -0.95
CA ARG A 15 -14.98 -5.43 -0.24
C ARG A 15 -13.73 -4.58 -0.14
N LEU A 16 -12.90 -4.89 0.84
CA LEU A 16 -11.56 -4.34 1.00
C LEU A 16 -10.55 -5.29 0.37
N ALA A 17 -9.50 -4.73 -0.25
CA ALA A 17 -8.40 -5.53 -0.78
C ALA A 17 -7.08 -4.74 -0.78
N ILE A 18 -5.96 -5.45 -0.67
CA ILE A 18 -4.61 -4.89 -0.82
C ILE A 18 -4.09 -5.26 -2.20
N SER A 19 -3.51 -4.29 -2.92
CA SER A 19 -2.96 -4.47 -4.27
C SER A 19 -1.51 -3.99 -4.35
N PRO A 20 -0.52 -4.90 -4.32
CA PRO A 20 0.89 -4.60 -4.60
C PRO A 20 1.13 -3.87 -5.93
N LEU A 21 0.42 -4.24 -6.99
CA LEU A 21 0.54 -3.63 -8.31
C LEU A 21 0.06 -2.17 -8.27
N TRP A 22 -1.04 -1.89 -7.57
CA TRP A 22 -1.46 -0.50 -7.36
C TRP A 22 -0.41 0.30 -6.57
N GLU A 23 0.22 -0.30 -5.55
CA GLU A 23 1.29 0.38 -4.80
C GLU A 23 2.49 0.72 -5.70
N VAL A 24 2.85 -0.14 -6.66
CA VAL A 24 3.86 0.19 -7.69
C VAL A 24 3.44 1.44 -8.47
N VAL A 25 2.20 1.48 -8.97
CA VAL A 25 1.69 2.62 -9.75
C VAL A 25 1.70 3.90 -8.91
N ALA A 26 1.17 3.85 -7.69
CA ALA A 26 1.09 5.00 -6.79
C ALA A 26 2.48 5.50 -6.38
N ALA A 27 3.42 4.58 -6.11
CA ALA A 27 4.81 4.88 -5.80
C ALA A 27 5.54 5.58 -6.97
N VAL A 28 5.33 5.13 -8.21
CA VAL A 28 5.88 5.81 -9.40
C VAL A 28 5.34 7.24 -9.52
N ARG A 29 4.06 7.47 -9.20
CA ARG A 29 3.48 8.84 -9.16
C ARG A 29 4.15 9.69 -8.08
N ALA A 30 4.33 9.13 -6.88
CA ALA A 30 5.02 9.82 -5.78
C ALA A 30 6.45 10.23 -6.14
N MET A 31 7.21 9.37 -6.82
CA MET A 31 8.55 9.71 -7.31
C MET A 31 8.55 10.78 -8.41
N ARG A 32 7.53 10.81 -9.28
CA ARG A 32 7.40 11.80 -10.37
C ARG A 32 6.94 13.17 -9.88
N ASP A 33 6.24 13.24 -8.74
CA ASP A 33 5.78 14.49 -8.13
C ASP A 33 6.10 14.59 -6.63
N PRO A 34 7.39 14.58 -6.22
CA PRO A 34 7.75 14.48 -4.81
C PRO A 34 7.27 15.66 -3.97
N SER A 35 7.04 16.84 -4.57
CA SER A 35 6.52 18.01 -3.85
C SER A 35 5.07 17.82 -3.39
N ARG A 36 4.24 17.11 -4.18
CA ARG A 36 2.88 16.73 -3.75
C ARG A 36 2.85 15.55 -2.78
N HIS A 37 3.92 14.78 -2.76
CA HIS A 37 4.08 13.56 -1.97
C HIS A 37 5.21 13.71 -0.94
N SER A 38 5.30 14.88 -0.29
CA SER A 38 6.44 15.27 0.54
C SER A 38 6.74 14.30 1.68
N LEU A 39 5.72 13.62 2.20
CA LEU A 39 5.85 12.57 3.21
C LEU A 39 6.82 11.47 2.77
N HIS A 40 6.88 11.17 1.47
CA HIS A 40 7.69 10.07 0.92
C HIS A 40 9.09 10.51 0.49
N LEU A 41 9.52 11.75 0.73
CA LEU A 41 10.82 12.25 0.25
C LEU A 41 12.01 11.37 0.64
N PRO A 42 12.15 10.87 1.89
CA PRO A 42 13.25 9.96 2.23
C PRO A 42 13.27 8.70 1.38
N TRP A 43 12.09 8.10 1.16
CA TRP A 43 11.93 6.93 0.29
C TRP A 43 12.23 7.28 -1.17
N VAL A 44 11.71 8.40 -1.69
CA VAL A 44 11.96 8.84 -3.08
C VAL A 44 13.46 8.97 -3.37
N VAL A 45 14.24 9.55 -2.44
CA VAL A 45 15.70 9.68 -2.61
C VAL A 45 16.38 8.31 -2.66
N ALA A 46 16.04 7.41 -1.73
CA ALA A 46 16.61 6.07 -1.68
C ALA A 46 16.24 5.23 -2.92
N SER A 47 14.96 5.26 -3.32
CA SER A 47 14.46 4.51 -4.47
C SER A 47 15.04 5.02 -5.79
N ARG A 48 15.24 6.33 -5.97
CA ARG A 48 15.91 6.87 -7.17
C ARG A 48 17.33 6.35 -7.31
N ALA A 49 18.07 6.23 -6.20
CA ALA A 49 19.41 5.65 -6.22
C ALA A 49 19.36 4.15 -6.54
N ALA A 50 18.44 3.40 -5.91
CA ALA A 50 18.29 1.97 -6.15
C ALA A 50 17.84 1.61 -7.58
N LEU A 51 17.09 2.51 -8.23
CA LEU A 51 16.60 2.35 -9.60
C LEU A 51 17.56 2.92 -10.66
N ALA A 52 18.73 3.40 -10.26
CA ALA A 52 19.70 3.94 -11.21
C ALA A 52 20.13 2.86 -12.22
N GLY A 53 19.83 3.09 -13.50
CA GLY A 53 20.11 2.13 -14.58
C GLY A 53 19.09 1.00 -14.72
N ALA A 54 18.05 0.94 -13.89
CA ALA A 54 16.97 -0.03 -14.06
C ALA A 54 16.09 0.34 -15.26
N ASP A 55 15.79 -0.64 -16.11
CA ASP A 55 14.87 -0.43 -17.23
C ASP A 55 13.41 -0.43 -16.75
N ILE A 56 12.94 0.73 -16.34
CA ILE A 56 11.54 0.98 -15.94
C ILE A 56 10.83 1.96 -16.88
N GLY A 57 11.40 2.19 -18.07
CA GLY A 57 10.97 3.24 -18.99
C GLY A 57 9.49 3.13 -19.35
N LEU A 58 9.06 1.97 -19.82
CA LEU A 58 7.67 1.71 -20.21
C LEU A 58 6.67 1.96 -19.06
N LEU A 59 6.98 1.46 -17.85
CA LEU A 59 6.16 1.71 -16.66
C LEU A 59 6.03 3.22 -16.38
N THR A 60 7.16 3.94 -16.41
CA THR A 60 7.13 5.38 -16.14
C THR A 60 6.47 6.18 -17.26
N ASP A 61 6.50 5.71 -18.51
CA ASP A 61 5.83 6.34 -19.65
C ASP A 61 4.30 6.21 -19.56
N LEU A 62 3.80 5.09 -19.01
CA LEU A 62 2.37 4.86 -18.80
C LEU A 62 1.83 5.55 -17.54
N VAL A 63 2.65 5.64 -16.48
CA VAL A 63 2.27 6.28 -15.21
C VAL A 63 2.70 7.75 -15.22
N THR A 64 1.86 8.59 -15.83
CA THR A 64 2.14 10.02 -15.99
C THR A 64 1.47 10.91 -14.93
N ARG A 65 1.93 12.16 -14.84
CA ARG A 65 1.29 13.21 -14.00
C ARG A 65 0.06 13.83 -14.65
N SER A 66 0.07 13.96 -15.99
CA SER A 66 -0.87 14.78 -16.74
C SER A 66 -1.99 13.99 -17.42
N ALA A 67 -1.75 12.71 -17.72
CA ALA A 67 -2.72 11.82 -18.34
C ALA A 67 -3.26 10.81 -17.33
N ARG A 68 -4.42 10.24 -17.67
CA ARG A 68 -4.99 9.12 -16.91
C ARG A 68 -4.07 7.91 -17.09
N THR A 69 -3.78 7.16 -16.02
CA THR A 69 -3.10 5.88 -16.17
C THR A 69 -4.03 4.91 -16.91
N PRO A 70 -3.56 4.21 -17.96
CA PRO A 70 -4.39 3.22 -18.64
C PRO A 70 -4.89 2.15 -17.67
N ASP A 71 -6.16 1.78 -17.79
CA ASP A 71 -6.84 1.00 -16.75
C ASP A 71 -6.23 -0.41 -16.56
N PHE A 72 -5.74 -1.04 -17.63
CA PHE A 72 -5.02 -2.32 -17.59
C PHE A 72 -3.73 -2.30 -16.74
N VAL A 73 -3.16 -1.12 -16.46
CA VAL A 73 -1.99 -1.00 -15.56
C VAL A 73 -2.42 -1.02 -14.08
N THR A 74 -3.73 -0.87 -13.82
CA THR A 74 -4.32 -0.71 -12.48
C THR A 74 -5.43 -1.74 -12.23
N VAL A 75 -5.24 -2.97 -12.73
CA VAL A 75 -6.24 -4.04 -12.64
C VAL A 75 -6.69 -4.25 -11.18
N PRO A 76 -8.01 -4.28 -10.90
CA PRO A 76 -8.51 -4.49 -9.53
C PRO A 76 -7.99 -5.81 -8.94
N PRO A 77 -7.58 -5.87 -7.66
CA PRO A 77 -7.23 -7.13 -7.00
C PRO A 77 -8.46 -8.05 -6.90
N GLU A 78 -8.34 -9.33 -7.24
CA GLU A 78 -9.44 -10.31 -7.14
C GLU A 78 -9.57 -10.93 -5.75
N THR A 79 -8.48 -10.97 -5.00
CA THR A 79 -8.42 -11.50 -3.63
C THR A 79 -8.30 -10.36 -2.61
N PRO A 80 -8.66 -10.60 -1.33
CA PRO A 80 -8.52 -9.57 -0.28
C PRO A 80 -7.06 -9.19 0.01
N VAL A 81 -6.14 -10.15 -0.14
CA VAL A 81 -4.71 -9.94 0.08
C VAL A 81 -4.00 -10.53 -1.13
N ALA A 82 -3.78 -9.71 -2.15
CA ALA A 82 -3.13 -10.13 -3.38
C ALA A 82 -1.61 -10.15 -3.20
N GLU A 83 -0.95 -11.10 -3.86
CA GLU A 83 0.50 -11.11 -4.02
C GLU A 83 0.86 -10.51 -5.38
N LEU A 84 2.02 -9.84 -5.47
CA LEU A 84 2.41 -9.14 -6.71
C LEU A 84 2.46 -10.09 -7.90
N ALA A 85 3.00 -11.30 -7.70
CA ALA A 85 3.13 -12.30 -8.76
C ALA A 85 1.79 -12.63 -9.42
N ASP A 86 0.71 -12.72 -8.64
CA ASP A 86 -0.63 -13.00 -9.15
C ASP A 86 -1.19 -11.80 -9.92
N GLU A 87 -0.99 -10.58 -9.43
CA GLU A 87 -1.43 -9.37 -10.13
C GLU A 87 -0.66 -9.13 -11.43
N VAL A 88 0.65 -9.42 -11.43
CA VAL A 88 1.50 -9.34 -12.62
C VAL A 88 1.14 -10.43 -13.64
N LYS A 89 0.78 -11.64 -13.19
CA LYS A 89 0.24 -12.67 -14.08
C LYS A 89 -1.05 -12.21 -14.76
N ARG A 90 -1.94 -11.51 -14.03
CA ARG A 90 -3.17 -10.95 -14.60
C ARG A 90 -2.90 -9.79 -15.55
N LEU A 91 -1.91 -8.95 -15.25
CA LEU A 91 -1.44 -7.90 -16.16
C LEU A 91 -0.99 -8.50 -17.50
N ARG A 92 -0.18 -9.58 -17.47
CA ARG A 92 0.23 -10.30 -18.69
C ARG A 92 -0.95 -10.91 -19.45
N GLY A 93 -2.02 -11.28 -18.74
CA GLY A 93 -3.22 -11.89 -19.31
C GLY A 93 -4.26 -10.91 -19.86
N VAL A 94 -4.01 -9.59 -19.86
CA VAL A 94 -4.97 -8.62 -20.39
C VAL A 94 -5.09 -8.76 -21.91
N ALA A 95 -6.32 -8.89 -22.40
CA ALA A 95 -6.58 -9.06 -23.83
C ALA A 95 -5.98 -7.91 -24.66
N PRO A 96 -5.30 -8.19 -25.80
CA PRO A 96 -4.69 -7.16 -26.65
C PRO A 96 -5.65 -6.05 -27.08
N ALA A 97 -6.94 -6.37 -27.29
CA ALA A 97 -7.96 -5.36 -27.61
C ALA A 97 -8.22 -4.40 -26.46
N GLN A 98 -8.21 -4.89 -25.21
CA GLN A 98 -8.39 -4.06 -24.01
C GLN A 98 -7.18 -3.14 -23.79
N VAL A 99 -5.95 -3.64 -23.98
CA VAL A 99 -4.73 -2.82 -23.91
C VAL A 99 -4.81 -1.62 -24.85
N ARG A 100 -5.19 -1.86 -26.11
CA ARG A 100 -5.34 -0.79 -27.12
C ARG A 100 -6.43 0.21 -26.73
N ALA A 101 -7.61 -0.28 -26.33
CA ALA A 101 -8.72 0.56 -25.91
C ALA A 101 -8.36 1.45 -24.71
N ASP A 102 -7.68 0.90 -23.71
CA ASP A 102 -7.23 1.64 -22.53
C ASP A 102 -6.16 2.67 -22.87
N LEU A 103 -5.20 2.33 -23.76
CA LEU A 103 -4.20 3.28 -24.24
C LEU A 103 -4.86 4.45 -24.99
N ASP A 104 -5.83 4.19 -25.86
CA ASP A 104 -6.56 5.22 -26.59
C ASP A 104 -7.37 6.13 -25.65
N ALA A 105 -7.99 5.56 -24.61
CA ALA A 105 -8.77 6.31 -23.63
C ALA A 105 -7.91 7.08 -22.60
N SER A 106 -6.64 6.69 -22.42
CA SER A 106 -5.76 7.25 -21.37
C SER A 106 -5.24 8.65 -21.67
N GLY A 107 -5.08 8.99 -22.96
CA GLY A 107 -4.40 10.20 -23.41
C GLY A 107 -2.88 10.20 -23.16
N VAL A 108 -2.28 9.05 -22.84
CA VAL A 108 -0.83 8.91 -22.67
C VAL A 108 -0.13 9.16 -24.01
N ARG A 109 0.98 9.90 -23.97
CA ARG A 109 1.81 10.15 -25.15
C ARG A 109 2.37 8.83 -25.69
N ARG A 110 2.23 8.61 -27.00
CA ARG A 110 2.79 7.45 -27.69
C ARG A 110 4.31 7.59 -27.86
N SER A 111 5.07 7.35 -26.79
CA SER A 111 6.52 7.14 -26.87
C SER A 111 6.83 5.91 -27.74
N PRO A 112 8.09 5.72 -28.21
CA PRO A 112 8.45 4.52 -28.97
C PRO A 112 8.06 3.21 -28.26
N ALA A 113 8.28 3.12 -26.94
CA ALA A 113 7.91 1.95 -26.13
C ALA A 113 6.38 1.77 -26.05
N VAL A 114 5.61 2.85 -25.84
CA VAL A 114 4.15 2.79 -25.81
C VAL A 114 3.55 2.47 -27.20
N ARG A 115 4.24 2.86 -28.29
CA ARG A 115 3.85 2.46 -29.65
C ARG A 115 4.12 0.98 -29.89
N ALA A 116 5.29 0.48 -29.50
CA ALA A 116 5.61 -0.94 -29.59
C ALA A 116 4.59 -1.80 -28.81
N LEU A 117 4.25 -1.40 -27.58
CA LEU A 117 3.19 -2.04 -26.78
C LEU A 117 1.81 -2.02 -27.48
N TYR A 118 1.51 -0.99 -28.25
CA TYR A 118 0.23 -0.92 -28.97
C TYR A 118 0.20 -1.81 -30.21
N GLU A 119 1.33 -1.92 -30.90
CA GLU A 119 1.50 -2.77 -32.08
C GLU A 119 1.49 -4.25 -31.66
N ASP A 120 2.28 -4.60 -30.64
CA ASP A 120 2.39 -5.93 -30.05
C ASP A 120 2.12 -5.91 -28.53
N PRO A 121 0.84 -6.03 -28.11
CA PRO A 121 0.48 -6.04 -26.71
C PRO A 121 1.00 -7.24 -25.92
N GLU A 122 1.20 -8.39 -26.54
CA GLU A 122 1.65 -9.59 -25.82
C GLU A 122 3.08 -9.37 -25.33
N GLN A 123 4.01 -9.03 -26.24
CA GLN A 123 5.39 -8.70 -25.88
C GLN A 123 5.46 -7.46 -24.97
N GLY A 124 4.69 -6.42 -25.29
CA GLY A 124 4.72 -5.19 -24.49
C GLY A 124 4.20 -5.37 -23.06
N LEU A 125 3.23 -6.26 -22.83
CA LEU A 125 2.76 -6.60 -21.48
C LEU A 125 3.82 -7.37 -20.69
N ASP A 126 4.59 -8.25 -21.35
CA ASP A 126 5.73 -8.93 -20.72
C ASP A 126 6.84 -7.93 -20.34
N ASP A 127 7.15 -6.98 -21.23
CA ASP A 127 8.12 -5.91 -20.96
C ASP A 127 7.66 -5.01 -19.80
N LEU A 128 6.37 -4.68 -19.77
CA LEU A 128 5.77 -3.89 -18.68
C LEU A 128 5.80 -4.66 -17.35
N ALA A 129 5.44 -5.94 -17.38
CA ALA A 129 5.50 -6.80 -16.19
C ALA A 129 6.92 -6.89 -15.63
N ALA A 130 7.93 -7.03 -16.50
CA ALA A 130 9.32 -7.03 -16.10
C ALA A 130 9.76 -5.66 -15.51
N ALA A 131 9.27 -4.55 -16.06
CA ALA A 131 9.50 -3.21 -15.50
C ALA A 131 8.84 -3.04 -14.12
N VAL A 132 7.64 -3.59 -13.92
CA VAL A 132 6.94 -3.62 -12.62
C VAL A 132 7.74 -4.44 -11.60
N GLU A 133 8.18 -5.64 -11.97
CA GLU A 133 8.97 -6.52 -11.10
C GLU A 133 10.31 -5.87 -10.71
N ARG A 134 11.02 -5.24 -11.66
CA ARG A 134 12.25 -4.46 -11.39
C ARG A 134 12.01 -3.30 -10.44
N PHE A 135 10.93 -2.54 -10.67
CA PHE A 135 10.57 -1.44 -9.79
C PHE A 135 10.25 -1.94 -8.37
N TRP A 136 9.44 -3.00 -8.27
CA TRP A 136 9.07 -3.61 -7.00
C TRP A 136 10.29 -4.02 -6.20
N SER A 137 11.16 -4.86 -6.77
CA SER A 137 12.30 -5.42 -6.05
C SER A 137 13.29 -4.35 -5.57
N ALA A 138 13.48 -3.29 -6.36
CA ALA A 138 14.39 -2.22 -5.98
C ALA A 138 13.78 -1.21 -4.98
N ALA A 139 12.49 -0.87 -5.11
CA ALA A 139 11.91 0.28 -4.42
C ALA A 139 10.85 -0.05 -3.36
N LEU A 140 10.14 -1.18 -3.47
CA LEU A 140 9.04 -1.53 -2.58
C LEU A 140 9.30 -2.78 -1.74
N GLU A 141 9.86 -3.85 -2.34
CA GLU A 141 10.14 -5.12 -1.67
C GLU A 141 10.91 -4.96 -0.34
N PRO A 142 11.97 -4.13 -0.25
CA PRO A 142 12.71 -3.94 1.01
C PRO A 142 11.87 -3.34 2.14
N HIS A 143 10.81 -2.62 1.79
CA HIS A 143 9.92 -1.94 2.73
C HIS A 143 8.58 -2.67 2.87
N TRP A 144 8.30 -3.67 2.03
CA TRP A 144 6.98 -4.26 1.89
C TRP A 144 6.40 -4.82 3.19
N PRO A 145 7.15 -5.50 4.08
CA PRO A 145 6.60 -5.92 5.37
C PRO A 145 5.99 -4.77 6.19
N ARG A 146 6.66 -3.61 6.21
CA ARG A 146 6.19 -2.41 6.91
C ARG A 146 4.98 -1.78 6.20
N LEU A 147 5.04 -1.67 4.87
CA LEU A 147 3.94 -1.11 4.06
C LEU A 147 2.69 -1.98 4.21
N ARG A 148 2.84 -3.30 4.08
CA ARG A 148 1.78 -4.28 4.24
C ARG A 148 1.15 -4.23 5.62
N GLY A 149 1.95 -4.12 6.69
CA GLY A 149 1.44 -3.97 8.05
C GLY A 149 0.51 -2.75 8.22
N LEU A 150 0.87 -1.59 7.66
CA LEU A 150 0.00 -0.41 7.67
C LEU A 150 -1.29 -0.61 6.84
N LEU A 151 -1.18 -1.25 5.67
CA LEU A 151 -2.33 -1.53 4.81
C LEU A 151 -3.30 -2.50 5.49
N GLU A 152 -2.79 -3.57 6.11
CA GLU A 152 -3.59 -4.55 6.88
C GLU A 152 -4.24 -3.90 8.10
N ALA A 153 -3.54 -3.01 8.81
CA ALA A 153 -4.09 -2.24 9.92
C ALA A 153 -5.24 -1.31 9.47
N ASP A 154 -5.12 -0.65 8.32
CA ASP A 154 -6.21 0.13 7.75
C ASP A 154 -7.41 -0.78 7.42
N VAL A 155 -7.19 -1.89 6.70
CA VAL A 155 -8.25 -2.87 6.37
C VAL A 155 -8.98 -3.33 7.63
N PHE A 156 -8.25 -3.70 8.70
CA PHE A 156 -8.85 -4.11 9.96
C PHE A 156 -9.71 -3.01 10.59
N TYR A 157 -9.19 -1.77 10.62
CA TYR A 157 -9.93 -0.62 11.11
C TYR A 157 -11.21 -0.36 10.29
N ARG A 158 -11.13 -0.45 8.95
CA ARG A 158 -12.30 -0.28 8.05
C ARG A 158 -13.31 -1.40 8.23
N ALA A 159 -12.87 -2.64 8.38
CA ALA A 159 -13.75 -3.77 8.66
C ALA A 159 -14.56 -3.55 9.94
N ARG A 160 -13.92 -3.06 11.02
CA ARG A 160 -14.60 -2.69 12.27
C ARG A 160 -15.61 -1.56 12.08
N LYS A 161 -15.31 -0.56 11.24
CA LYS A 161 -16.25 0.53 10.92
C LYS A 161 -17.48 0.03 10.19
N ILE A 162 -17.32 -0.87 9.21
CA ILE A 162 -18.45 -1.51 8.53
C ILE A 162 -19.28 -2.32 9.52
N ALA A 163 -18.63 -3.13 10.35
CA ALA A 163 -19.33 -3.99 11.32
C ALA A 163 -20.12 -3.18 12.36
N SER A 164 -19.61 -2.02 12.79
CA SER A 164 -20.26 -1.19 13.83
C SER A 164 -21.24 -0.16 13.31
N GLY A 165 -21.08 0.34 12.07
CA GLY A 165 -21.87 1.45 11.54
C GLY A 165 -22.31 1.32 10.08
N GLY A 166 -22.11 0.14 9.47
CA GLY A 166 -22.47 -0.15 8.08
C GLY A 166 -21.67 0.64 7.05
N ALA A 167 -22.13 0.57 5.79
CA ALA A 167 -21.46 1.22 4.65
C ALA A 167 -21.35 2.74 4.80
N ARG A 168 -22.36 3.40 5.38
CA ARG A 168 -22.32 4.86 5.60
C ARG A 168 -21.14 5.26 6.51
N ALA A 169 -20.91 4.54 7.60
CA ALA A 169 -19.81 4.82 8.52
C ALA A 169 -18.44 4.58 7.88
N LEU A 170 -18.33 3.57 7.00
CA LEU A 170 -17.14 3.32 6.21
C LEU A 170 -16.82 4.53 5.31
N PHE A 171 -17.73 4.88 4.40
CA PHE A 171 -17.47 5.91 3.39
C PHE A 171 -17.27 7.31 3.98
N ALA A 172 -17.88 7.61 5.12
CA ALA A 172 -17.69 8.87 5.83
C ALA A 172 -16.25 9.09 6.32
N ASP A 173 -15.47 8.01 6.47
CA ASP A 173 -14.13 8.03 7.06
C ASP A 173 -13.01 7.68 6.06
N VAL A 174 -13.35 7.35 4.80
CA VAL A 174 -12.38 6.95 3.76
C VAL A 174 -11.52 8.14 3.33
N HIS A 175 -12.15 9.24 2.90
CA HIS A 175 -11.47 10.46 2.47
C HIS A 175 -12.45 11.63 2.38
N ALA A 176 -11.99 12.89 2.51
CA ALA A 176 -12.85 14.07 2.46
C ALA A 176 -13.59 14.26 1.11
N ASP A 177 -12.99 13.75 0.02
CA ASP A 177 -13.58 13.76 -1.32
C ASP A 177 -14.57 12.63 -1.57
N VAL A 178 -14.71 11.69 -0.63
CA VAL A 178 -15.60 10.53 -0.73
C VAL A 178 -16.77 10.75 0.22
N ARG A 179 -17.99 10.74 -0.32
CA ARG A 179 -19.20 10.97 0.47
C ARG A 179 -20.28 9.97 0.11
N TRP A 180 -21.01 9.52 1.13
CA TRP A 180 -22.23 8.75 0.95
C TRP A 180 -23.44 9.68 0.98
N GLU A 181 -24.22 9.72 -0.10
CA GLU A 181 -25.39 10.58 -0.23
C GLU A 181 -26.50 9.89 -1.04
N ALA A 182 -27.71 9.83 -0.48
CA ALA A 182 -28.90 9.27 -1.14
C ALA A 182 -28.70 7.88 -1.79
N GLY A 183 -27.98 6.99 -1.12
CA GLY A 183 -27.68 5.65 -1.64
C GLY A 183 -26.56 5.60 -2.68
N THR A 184 -25.82 6.70 -2.89
CA THR A 184 -24.73 6.79 -3.87
C THR A 184 -23.41 7.17 -3.21
N VAL A 185 -22.30 6.69 -3.78
CA VAL A 185 -20.95 7.12 -3.40
C VAL A 185 -20.52 8.23 -4.35
N ARG A 186 -20.33 9.44 -3.83
CA ARG A 186 -19.82 10.57 -4.60
C ARG A 186 -18.32 10.69 -4.35
N VAL A 187 -17.54 10.75 -5.42
CA VAL A 187 -16.08 10.92 -5.38
C VAL A 187 -15.69 12.18 -6.14
N THR A 188 -15.16 13.16 -5.43
CA THR A 188 -14.84 14.46 -6.04
C THR A 188 -13.50 14.43 -6.76
N HIS A 189 -13.51 14.09 -8.05
CA HIS A 189 -12.40 14.40 -8.96
C HIS A 189 -12.62 15.76 -9.62
N ARG A 190 -11.65 16.66 -9.55
CA ARG A 190 -11.65 17.92 -10.33
C ARG A 190 -10.58 17.83 -11.44
N PRO A 191 -10.87 18.21 -12.69
CA PRO A 191 -12.12 18.80 -13.20
C PRO A 191 -13.18 17.78 -13.68
N TYR A 192 -12.91 16.48 -13.65
CA TYR A 192 -13.72 15.44 -14.30
C TYR A 192 -15.14 15.29 -13.76
N SER A 193 -16.18 15.61 -14.53
CA SER A 193 -17.59 15.40 -14.16
C SER A 193 -18.21 14.21 -14.89
N HIS A 194 -18.44 13.09 -14.21
CA HIS A 194 -19.06 11.90 -14.79
C HIS A 194 -19.98 11.20 -13.80
N VAL A 195 -21.06 10.60 -14.30
CA VAL A 195 -21.88 9.65 -13.55
C VAL A 195 -21.58 8.26 -14.07
N ARG A 196 -21.35 7.32 -13.16
CA ARG A 196 -21.11 5.91 -13.44
C ARG A 196 -21.94 5.08 -12.46
N SER A 197 -22.34 3.89 -12.90
CA SER A 197 -23.03 2.93 -12.05
C SER A 197 -22.15 1.72 -11.83
N ALA A 198 -22.14 1.19 -10.60
CA ALA A 198 -21.46 -0.06 -10.32
C ALA A 198 -22.16 -1.27 -10.97
N ARG A 199 -23.43 -1.12 -11.38
CA ARG A 199 -24.23 -2.11 -12.14
C ARG A 199 -24.25 -3.50 -11.47
N GLY A 200 -24.33 -3.55 -10.15
CA GLY A 200 -24.33 -4.82 -9.39
C GLY A 200 -22.95 -5.46 -9.26
N ARG A 201 -21.87 -4.84 -9.76
CA ARG A 201 -20.50 -5.36 -9.63
C ARG A 201 -19.88 -5.06 -8.26
N GLY A 202 -20.50 -4.21 -7.45
CA GLY A 202 -19.93 -3.75 -6.17
C GLY A 202 -18.74 -2.80 -6.34
N LEU A 203 -18.04 -2.55 -5.24
CA LEU A 203 -16.87 -1.67 -5.18
C LEU A 203 -15.73 -2.35 -4.43
N VAL A 204 -14.53 -2.28 -4.99
CA VAL A 204 -13.31 -2.65 -4.28
C VAL A 204 -12.71 -1.40 -3.65
N LEU A 205 -12.46 -1.46 -2.35
CA LEU A 205 -11.78 -0.42 -1.59
C LEU A 205 -10.33 -0.85 -1.36
N VAL A 206 -9.39 -0.10 -1.92
CA VAL A 206 -7.96 -0.41 -1.86
C VAL A 206 -7.24 0.69 -1.10
N PRO A 207 -6.84 0.47 0.17
CA PRO A 207 -5.95 1.40 0.86
C PRO A 207 -4.61 1.46 0.13
N SER A 208 -3.98 2.62 0.16
CA SER A 208 -2.74 2.86 -0.54
C SER A 208 -1.83 3.79 0.24
N ILE A 209 -0.56 3.43 0.35
CA ILE A 209 0.44 4.21 1.07
C ILE A 209 0.75 5.50 0.32
N PHE A 210 0.94 5.38 -1.00
CA PHE A 210 1.39 6.47 -1.86
C PHE A 210 0.25 7.29 -2.49
N ALA A 211 -1.02 6.98 -2.20
CA ALA A 211 -2.16 7.70 -2.77
C ALA A 211 -2.35 9.11 -2.21
N TRP A 212 -1.94 9.37 -0.96
CA TRP A 212 -2.06 10.69 -0.34
C TRP A 212 -1.40 11.77 -1.23
N PRO A 213 -2.04 12.93 -1.50
CA PRO A 213 -3.20 13.50 -0.81
C PRO A 213 -4.56 13.31 -1.47
N GLN A 214 -4.70 12.33 -2.36
CA GLN A 214 -5.91 12.18 -3.17
C GLN A 214 -6.39 10.74 -3.25
N VAL A 215 -7.60 10.58 -3.79
CA VAL A 215 -8.17 9.27 -4.13
C VAL A 215 -8.08 9.05 -5.64
N PHE A 216 -8.10 7.78 -6.04
CA PHE A 216 -8.13 7.37 -7.44
C PHE A 216 -9.27 6.39 -7.68
N THR A 217 -9.83 6.42 -8.89
CA THR A 217 -10.96 5.55 -9.22
C THR A 217 -10.74 4.86 -10.56
N LEU A 218 -11.03 3.56 -10.57
CA LEU A 218 -11.19 2.76 -11.77
C LEU A 218 -12.67 2.42 -11.92
N THR A 219 -13.28 2.80 -13.05
CA THR A 219 -14.74 2.68 -13.23
C THR A 219 -15.17 2.24 -14.62
N ALA A 220 -14.25 2.21 -15.59
CA ALA A 220 -14.55 1.74 -16.93
C ALA A 220 -14.73 0.23 -16.95
N GLU A 221 -15.67 -0.24 -17.75
CA GLU A 221 -15.76 -1.67 -18.07
C GLU A 221 -14.53 -2.10 -18.88
N PRO A 222 -14.07 -3.36 -18.72
CA PRO A 222 -14.70 -4.46 -17.99
C PRO A 222 -14.41 -4.49 -16.49
N TRP A 223 -13.53 -3.63 -15.99
CA TRP A 223 -12.97 -3.70 -14.64
C TRP A 223 -14.00 -3.44 -13.53
N GLN A 224 -13.93 -4.22 -12.44
CA GLN A 224 -14.75 -3.98 -11.25
C GLN A 224 -14.47 -2.55 -10.72
N PRO A 225 -15.50 -1.74 -10.42
CA PRO A 225 -15.30 -0.42 -9.85
C PRO A 225 -14.40 -0.49 -8.62
N THR A 226 -13.36 0.35 -8.59
CA THR A 226 -12.36 0.34 -7.53
C THR A 226 -12.05 1.76 -7.11
N LEU A 227 -12.00 1.99 -5.81
CA LEU A 227 -11.59 3.24 -5.18
C LEU A 227 -10.30 2.98 -4.41
N PHE A 228 -9.22 3.57 -4.89
CA PHE A 228 -7.95 3.61 -4.20
C PHE A 228 -7.90 4.84 -3.31
N TYR A 229 -7.58 4.65 -2.03
CA TYR A 229 -7.64 5.73 -1.05
C TYR A 229 -6.41 5.74 -0.13
N PRO A 230 -6.04 6.91 0.43
CA PRO A 230 -4.91 7.01 1.35
C PRO A 230 -5.11 6.15 2.60
N ALA A 231 -4.17 5.26 2.88
CA ALA A 231 -4.16 4.48 4.11
C ALA A 231 -3.92 5.37 5.34
N ARG A 232 -4.44 4.95 6.49
CA ARG A 232 -4.15 5.60 7.78
C ARG A 232 -2.70 5.32 8.22
N GLY A 233 -2.16 6.21 9.06
CA GLY A 233 -0.86 5.97 9.72
C GLY A 233 0.38 6.18 8.85
N VAL A 234 0.25 6.69 7.62
CA VAL A 234 1.40 6.92 6.71
C VAL A 234 2.35 8.01 7.22
N GLY A 235 1.89 8.93 8.09
CA GLY A 235 2.68 10.07 8.56
C GLY A 235 3.99 9.68 9.25
N THR A 236 4.02 8.54 9.95
CA THR A 236 5.20 8.04 10.68
C THR A 236 5.92 6.92 9.92
N LEU A 237 5.55 6.65 8.66
CA LEU A 237 6.05 5.49 7.89
C LEU A 237 7.54 5.57 7.56
N TRP A 238 8.11 6.77 7.40
CA TRP A 238 9.54 6.93 7.07
C TRP A 238 10.35 7.43 8.25
N GLU A 239 9.71 7.63 9.38
CA GLU A 239 10.40 7.80 10.65
C GLU A 239 11.13 6.48 10.93
N ARG A 240 12.46 6.56 10.94
CA ARG A 240 13.33 5.44 11.31
C ARG A 240 13.12 5.21 12.82
N ASP A 241 12.56 4.06 13.16
CA ASP A 241 12.41 3.61 14.55
C ASP A 241 13.75 3.23 15.21
N ASP A 242 14.87 3.52 14.53
CA ASP A 242 16.23 3.41 15.08
C ASP A 242 16.39 4.30 16.32
N GLY A 243 15.67 5.43 16.36
CA GLY A 243 15.77 6.38 17.46
C GLY A 243 15.17 5.89 18.78
N ALA A 244 14.09 5.10 18.73
CA ALA A 244 13.49 4.49 19.89
C ALA A 244 14.35 3.34 20.43
N ALA A 245 14.90 2.52 19.53
CA ALA A 245 15.83 1.46 19.90
C ALA A 245 17.07 2.02 20.61
N ASP A 246 17.65 3.13 20.11
CA ASP A 246 18.79 3.80 20.73
C ASP A 246 18.45 4.40 22.10
N ALA A 247 17.32 5.11 22.21
CA ALA A 247 16.88 5.71 23.47
C ALA A 247 16.58 4.66 24.55
N LEU A 248 15.96 3.55 24.15
CA LEU A 248 15.64 2.44 25.06
C LEU A 248 16.83 1.52 25.33
N ALA A 249 17.90 1.58 24.54
CA ALA A 249 19.08 0.72 24.72
C ALA A 249 19.71 0.87 26.10
N GLY A 250 19.71 2.09 26.67
CA GLY A 250 20.24 2.36 28.01
C GLY A 250 19.42 1.73 29.14
N VAL A 251 18.13 1.42 28.91
CA VAL A 251 17.21 0.89 29.93
C VAL A 251 16.94 -0.60 29.73
N LEU A 252 16.66 -1.00 28.49
CA LEU A 252 16.29 -2.37 28.13
C LEU A 252 17.50 -3.21 27.68
N GLY A 253 18.62 -2.56 27.33
CA GLY A 253 19.73 -3.17 26.61
C GLY A 253 19.47 -3.18 25.10
N ALA A 254 20.54 -3.00 24.31
CA ALA A 254 20.48 -2.84 22.85
C ALA A 254 19.72 -3.97 22.14
N GLY A 255 19.91 -5.22 22.56
CA GLY A 255 19.24 -6.37 21.93
C GLY A 255 17.71 -6.37 22.13
N ARG A 256 17.25 -6.05 23.34
CA ARG A 256 15.82 -5.99 23.66
C ARG A 256 15.16 -4.76 23.05
N ALA A 257 15.82 -3.61 23.08
CA ALA A 257 15.32 -2.38 22.47
C ALA A 257 15.16 -2.54 20.95
N ARG A 258 16.16 -3.13 20.29
CA ARG A 258 16.10 -3.43 18.84
C ARG A 258 14.99 -4.42 18.50
N LEU A 259 14.84 -5.50 19.28
CA LEU A 259 13.74 -6.45 19.04
C LEU A 259 12.38 -5.82 19.30
N LEU A 260 12.23 -5.00 20.35
CA LEU A 260 10.97 -4.31 20.63
C LEU A 260 10.59 -3.34 19.50
N ALA A 261 11.55 -2.61 18.93
CA ALA A 261 11.32 -1.74 17.77
C ALA A 261 10.84 -2.53 16.53
N LEU A 262 11.39 -3.73 16.29
CA LEU A 262 11.04 -4.59 15.14
C LEU A 262 9.71 -5.35 15.28
N LEU A 263 9.08 -5.30 16.45
CA LEU A 263 7.82 -5.98 16.78
C LEU A 263 6.58 -5.08 16.56
N ASP A 264 6.74 -3.99 15.81
CA ASP A 264 5.63 -3.18 15.28
C ASP A 264 4.68 -4.00 14.40
N SER A 265 5.21 -5.07 13.79
CA SER A 265 4.48 -6.10 13.06
C SER A 265 4.77 -7.48 13.67
N PRO A 266 3.79 -8.42 13.69
CA PRO A 266 4.03 -9.78 14.17
C PRO A 266 5.18 -10.47 13.42
N ALA A 267 6.15 -11.02 14.14
CA ALA A 267 7.30 -11.69 13.55
C ALA A 267 7.70 -12.95 14.32
N THR A 268 8.21 -13.94 13.60
CA THR A 268 8.77 -15.17 14.17
C THR A 268 10.18 -14.95 14.71
N THR A 269 10.61 -15.81 15.63
CA THR A 269 12.00 -15.81 16.13
C THR A 269 13.03 -15.93 14.99
N THR A 270 12.73 -16.72 13.97
CA THR A 270 13.65 -16.95 12.83
C THR A 270 13.78 -15.71 11.95
N GLU A 271 12.68 -15.02 11.67
CA GLU A 271 12.70 -13.75 10.91
C GLU A 271 13.45 -12.67 11.68
N LEU A 272 13.23 -12.58 12.99
CA LEU A 272 13.91 -11.62 13.86
C LEU A 272 15.42 -11.90 13.96
N ALA A 273 15.83 -13.16 14.00
CA ALA A 273 17.24 -13.55 13.95
C ALA A 273 17.89 -13.11 12.63
N ALA A 274 17.24 -13.37 11.50
CA ALA A 274 17.72 -12.97 10.17
C ALA A 274 17.86 -11.44 10.03
N ARG A 275 16.87 -10.68 10.54
CA ARG A 275 16.87 -9.20 10.49
C ARG A 275 17.87 -8.53 11.43
N THR A 276 18.23 -9.19 12.53
CA THR A 276 19.10 -8.59 13.57
C THR A 276 20.54 -9.09 13.53
N GLY A 277 20.81 -10.24 12.90
CA GLY A 277 22.10 -10.94 12.99
C GLY A 277 22.29 -11.69 14.32
N MET A 278 21.27 -11.73 15.18
CA MET A 278 21.31 -12.49 16.44
C MET A 278 21.05 -13.98 16.20
N THR A 279 21.51 -14.83 17.11
CA THR A 279 21.13 -16.25 17.11
C THR A 279 19.66 -16.41 17.48
N THR A 280 19.00 -17.44 16.96
CA THR A 280 17.60 -17.77 17.32
C THR A 280 17.42 -17.99 18.83
N GLY A 281 18.42 -18.55 19.50
CA GLY A 281 18.47 -18.67 20.96
C GLY A 281 18.50 -17.30 21.66
N GLY A 282 19.36 -16.39 21.21
CA GLY A 282 19.44 -15.02 21.74
C GLY A 282 18.16 -14.23 21.54
N VAL A 283 17.55 -14.33 20.35
CA VAL A 283 16.22 -13.74 20.09
C VAL A 283 15.16 -14.31 21.02
N SER A 284 15.11 -15.64 21.18
CA SER A 284 14.14 -16.30 22.07
C SER A 284 14.28 -15.82 23.52
N GLN A 285 15.52 -15.67 24.00
CA GLN A 285 15.80 -15.18 25.34
C GLN A 285 15.32 -13.74 25.54
N HIS A 286 15.60 -12.85 24.58
CA HIS A 286 15.13 -11.47 24.63
C HIS A 286 13.60 -11.37 24.56
N LEU A 287 12.96 -12.14 23.68
CA LEU A 287 11.50 -12.19 23.58
C LEU A 287 10.86 -12.72 24.88
N ALA A 288 11.46 -13.72 25.54
CA ALA A 288 10.99 -14.19 26.84
C ALA A 288 11.03 -13.08 27.89
N ALA A 289 12.12 -12.30 27.95
CA ALA A 289 12.24 -11.17 28.86
C ALA A 289 11.23 -10.04 28.55
N LEU A 290 11.03 -9.70 27.28
CA LEU A 290 10.04 -8.70 26.86
C LEU A 290 8.60 -9.14 27.19
N ARG A 291 8.28 -10.43 27.04
CA ARG A 291 6.98 -10.98 27.45
C ARG A 291 6.80 -10.96 28.96
N ALA A 292 7.83 -11.31 29.72
CA ALA A 292 7.81 -11.25 31.19
C ALA A 292 7.57 -9.81 31.70
N ALA A 293 8.10 -8.81 30.97
CA ALA A 293 7.86 -7.40 31.25
C ALA A 293 6.52 -6.86 30.69
N GLY A 294 5.71 -7.69 30.03
CA GLY A 294 4.45 -7.29 29.42
C GLY A 294 4.58 -6.38 28.19
N LEU A 295 5.77 -6.27 27.59
CA LEU A 295 6.06 -5.42 26.43
C LEU A 295 5.85 -6.13 25.08
N ALA A 296 5.82 -7.46 25.10
CA ALA A 296 5.55 -8.29 23.94
C ALA A 296 4.56 -9.40 24.29
N VAL A 297 3.85 -9.90 23.29
CA VAL A 297 2.98 -11.07 23.38
C VAL A 297 3.38 -12.09 22.33
N GLY A 298 3.17 -13.37 22.62
CA GLY A 298 3.36 -14.47 21.68
C GLY A 298 2.01 -15.08 21.29
N ARG A 299 1.78 -15.29 19.99
CA ARG A 299 0.64 -16.05 19.46
C ARG A 299 1.14 -17.21 18.63
N ARG A 300 0.64 -18.41 18.93
CA ARG A 300 0.96 -19.61 18.15
C ARG A 300 0.01 -19.71 16.97
N GLU A 301 0.57 -19.88 15.78
CA GLU A 301 -0.18 -20.10 14.55
C GLU A 301 0.44 -21.29 13.82
N GLY A 302 -0.28 -22.42 13.83
CA GLY A 302 0.23 -23.71 13.38
C GLY A 302 1.53 -24.12 14.11
N ARG A 303 2.60 -24.30 13.35
CA ARG A 303 3.93 -24.71 13.87
C ARG A 303 4.82 -23.53 14.26
N GLN A 304 4.39 -22.30 14.02
CA GLN A 304 5.16 -21.09 14.27
C GLN A 304 4.62 -20.31 15.46
N VAL A 305 5.50 -19.55 16.11
CA VAL A 305 5.14 -18.61 17.18
C VAL A 305 5.50 -17.21 16.70
N PHE A 306 4.49 -16.39 16.52
CA PHE A 306 4.62 -14.98 16.20
C PHE A 306 4.68 -14.18 17.49
N SER A 307 5.57 -13.20 17.52
CA SER A 307 5.66 -12.22 18.58
C SER A 307 5.24 -10.87 18.05
N ALA A 308 4.53 -10.09 18.86
CA ALA A 308 4.16 -8.71 18.55
C ALA A 308 4.32 -7.86 19.82
N ARG A 309 4.42 -6.53 19.66
CA ARG A 309 4.29 -5.61 20.80
C ARG A 309 2.90 -5.68 21.42
N THR A 310 2.84 -5.41 22.71
CA THR A 310 1.60 -5.09 23.41
C THR A 310 1.34 -3.58 23.34
N ASP A 311 0.15 -3.14 23.73
CA ASP A 311 -0.16 -1.70 23.88
C ASP A 311 0.86 -0.97 24.78
N LEU A 312 1.36 -1.64 25.83
CA LEU A 312 2.42 -1.10 26.70
C LEU A 312 3.76 -0.99 25.97
N GLY A 313 4.10 -1.98 25.14
CA GLY A 313 5.28 -1.94 24.28
C GLY A 313 5.22 -0.80 23.26
N ASP A 314 4.06 -0.59 22.64
CA ASP A 314 3.83 0.52 21.71
C ASP A 314 3.93 1.88 22.42
N ALA A 315 3.30 2.03 23.60
CA ALA A 315 3.37 3.27 24.38
C ALA A 315 4.81 3.60 24.82
N LEU A 316 5.61 2.60 25.18
CA LEU A 316 7.00 2.77 25.58
C LEU A 316 7.88 3.25 24.41
N VAL A 317 7.71 2.64 23.23
CA VAL A 317 8.42 3.04 22.01
C VAL A 317 8.04 4.47 21.62
N ALA A 318 6.74 4.80 21.61
CA ALA A 318 6.25 6.14 21.30
C ALA A 318 6.81 7.22 22.24
N ALA A 319 6.74 7.00 23.56
CA ALA A 319 7.26 7.94 24.56
C ALA A 319 8.77 8.17 24.43
N SER A 320 9.54 7.14 24.03
CA SER A 320 10.99 7.28 23.82
C SER A 320 11.32 8.17 22.61
N THR A 321 10.48 8.14 21.57
CA THR A 321 10.60 8.98 20.38
C THR A 321 10.19 10.43 20.64
N GLU A 322 9.10 10.65 21.39
CA GLU A 322 8.60 11.99 21.75
C GLU A 322 9.57 12.75 22.68
N ASN A 323 10.14 12.07 23.68
CA ASN A 323 11.04 12.70 24.65
C ASN A 323 12.35 13.13 23.99
N ARG A 324 12.83 12.38 22.98
CA ARG A 324 13.99 12.76 22.18
C ARG A 324 13.70 14.00 21.30
N ALA A 325 12.51 14.10 20.72
CA ALA A 325 12.10 15.31 19.98
C ALA A 325 12.05 16.57 20.86
N THR A 326 11.82 16.38 22.17
CA THR A 326 11.75 17.46 23.16
C THR A 326 13.14 17.86 23.67
N LEU A 327 14.07 16.91 23.81
CA LEU A 327 15.45 17.12 24.28
C LEU A 327 16.46 17.49 23.18
N GLY A 328 16.04 17.42 21.90
CA GLY A 328 16.87 17.75 20.74
C GLY A 328 16.75 19.20 20.24
N LYS A 329 16.12 20.10 21.03
CA LYS A 329 16.16 21.56 20.87
C LYS A 329 17.04 22.17 21.95
#